data_AF-A0A3M7IZU4-F1
#
_entry.id   AF-A0A3M7IZU4-F1
#
_cell.length_a   1.000
_cell.length_b   1.000
_cell.length_c   1.000
_cell.angle_alpha   90.00
_cell.angle_beta   90.00
_cell.angle_gamma   90.00
#
_symmetry.space_group_name_H-M   'P 1'
#
loop_
_entity.id
_entity.type
_entity.pdbx_description
1 polymer ?
#
loop_
_entity_poly.entity_id
_entity_poly.type
_entity_poly.pdbx_seq_one_letter_code
_entity_poly.pdbx_strand_id
1 'polypeptide(L)'
;MVGVIISQLYRLQHSPSPNSVYGYYVLGKPLASSFHTSALVVTLVGAVRFFRQQSAMSIGKIHAGGWEVLVICGGMFLAYAGICNE
;
A
#
# COMPACT_ATOMS: atom_id res chain seq x y z
N MET A 1 -5.40 -7.46 3.74
CA MET A 1 -6.66 -8.25 3.78
C MET A 1 -7.83 -7.48 4.39
N VAL A 2 -7.67 -6.85 5.56
CA VAL A 2 -8.75 -6.08 6.22
C VAL A 2 -9.38 -4.97 5.34
N GLY A 3 -8.58 -4.22 4.57
CA GLY A 3 -9.11 -3.15 3.71
C GLY A 3 -10.05 -3.62 2.58
N VAL A 4 -9.85 -4.83 2.06
CA VAL A 4 -10.74 -5.44 1.06
C VAL A 4 -12.07 -5.83 1.70
N ILE A 5 -12.03 -6.39 2.92
CA ILE A 5 -13.22 -6.77 3.67
C ILE A 5 -14.06 -5.54 4.01
N ILE A 6 -13.44 -4.45 4.46
CA ILE A 6 -14.12 -3.18 4.77
C ILE A 6 -14.78 -2.61 3.50
N SER A 7 -14.07 -2.59 2.36
CA SER A 7 -14.63 -2.06 1.11
C SER A 7 -15.73 -2.91 0.50
N GLN A 8 -15.69 -4.23 0.70
CA GLN A 8 -16.79 -5.11 0.34
C GLN A 8 -17.99 -4.93 1.27
N LEU A 9 -17.77 -4.81 2.59
CA LEU A 9 -18.82 -4.61 3.58
C LEU A 9 -19.56 -3.27 3.40
N TYR A 10 -18.84 -2.19 3.12
CA TYR A 10 -19.43 -0.88 2.84
C TYR A 10 -20.24 -0.83 1.55
N ARG A 11 -19.86 -1.63 0.55
CA ARG A 11 -20.67 -1.80 -0.67
C ARG A 11 -21.98 -2.54 -0.36
N LEU A 12 -21.95 -3.45 0.62
CA LEU A 12 -23.10 -4.21 1.08
C LEU A 12 -24.03 -3.39 1.98
N GLN A 13 -23.50 -2.49 2.81
CA GLN A 13 -24.26 -1.58 3.70
C GLN A 13 -24.80 -0.32 2.99
N HIS A 14 -25.20 -0.42 1.73
CA HIS A 14 -25.71 0.74 0.98
C HIS A 14 -26.99 1.29 1.61
N SER A 15 -26.89 2.43 2.33
CA SER A 15 -28.04 3.17 2.85
C SER A 15 -28.78 3.89 1.71
N PRO A 16 -30.12 3.80 1.61
CA PRO A 16 -30.92 4.46 0.56
C PRO A 16 -30.86 6.00 0.57
N SER A 17 -30.32 6.63 1.61
CA SER A 17 -30.17 8.08 1.75
C SER A 17 -28.69 8.50 1.86
N PRO A 18 -27.94 8.59 0.73
CA PRO A 18 -26.55 8.99 0.77
C PRO A 18 -26.40 10.50 1.04
N ASN A 19 -25.63 10.86 2.07
CA ASN A 19 -25.15 12.23 2.25
C ASN A 19 -24.06 12.51 1.19
N SER A 20 -24.27 13.53 0.34
CA SER A 20 -23.44 13.78 -0.84
C SER A 20 -22.01 14.23 -0.54
N VAL A 21 -21.71 14.65 0.70
CA VAL A 21 -20.41 15.23 1.06
C VAL A 21 -19.45 14.20 1.68
N TYR A 22 -19.97 13.25 2.47
CA TYR A 22 -19.16 12.25 3.19
C TYR A 22 -19.54 10.81 2.84
N GLY A 23 -19.94 10.57 1.58
CA GLY A 23 -20.27 9.24 1.11
C GLY A 23 -19.03 8.37 0.90
N TYR A 24 -19.09 7.09 1.30
CA TYR A 24 -18.05 6.08 1.04
C TYR A 24 -17.64 6.00 -0.44
N TYR A 25 -18.55 6.37 -1.34
CA TYR A 25 -18.30 6.40 -2.78
C TYR A 25 -17.33 7.51 -3.21
N VAL A 26 -17.34 8.66 -2.53
CA VAL A 26 -16.51 9.84 -2.84
C VAL A 26 -15.14 9.72 -2.17
N LEU A 27 -15.11 9.35 -0.88
CA LEU A 27 -13.86 9.29 -0.11
C LEU A 27 -13.29 7.86 0.00
N GLY A 28 -14.13 6.85 0.22
CA GLY A 28 -13.68 5.48 0.46
C GLY A 28 -13.09 4.79 -0.77
N LYS A 29 -13.64 5.05 -1.97
CA LYS A 29 -13.12 4.50 -3.22
C LYS A 29 -11.69 4.95 -3.56
N PRO A 30 -11.36 6.26 -3.63
CA PRO A 30 -10.00 6.68 -3.96
C PRO A 30 -9.01 6.24 -2.87
N LEU A 31 -9.40 6.32 -1.60
CA LEU A 31 -8.55 5.93 -0.48
C LEU A 31 -8.21 4.43 -0.52
N ALA A 32 -9.19 3.56 -0.77
CA ALA A 32 -8.97 2.12 -0.94
C ALA A 32 -8.07 1.81 -2.14
N SER A 33 -8.24 2.54 -3.25
CA SER A 33 -7.38 2.39 -4.44
C SER A 33 -5.94 2.74 -4.12
N SER A 34 -5.69 3.86 -3.44
CA SER A 34 -4.35 4.30 -3.05
C SER A 34 -3.65 3.28 -2.14
N PHE A 35 -4.37 2.71 -1.18
CA PHE A 35 -3.82 1.65 -0.31
C PHE A 35 -3.51 0.35 -1.07
N HIS A 36 -4.32 0.00 -2.06
CA HIS A 36 -4.07 -1.20 -2.86
C HIS A 36 -2.85 -1.02 -3.75
N THR A 37 -2.72 0.13 -4.40
CA THR A 37 -1.56 0.48 -5.23
C THR A 37 -0.28 0.53 -4.40
N SER A 38 -0.31 1.15 -3.22
CA SER A 38 0.87 1.19 -2.34
C SER A 38 1.26 -0.21 -1.84
N ALA A 39 0.29 -1.05 -1.50
CA ALA A 39 0.54 -2.44 -1.13
C ALA A 39 1.20 -3.22 -2.29
N LEU A 40 0.70 -3.07 -3.52
CA LEU A 40 1.28 -3.70 -4.71
C LEU A 40 2.75 -3.28 -4.91
N VAL A 41 3.03 -1.98 -4.81
CA VAL A 41 4.39 -1.44 -4.95
C VAL A 41 5.33 -2.02 -3.89
N VAL A 42 4.90 -2.05 -2.61
CA VAL A 42 5.70 -2.62 -1.52
C VAL A 42 5.96 -4.10 -1.75
N THR A 43 4.96 -4.87 -2.19
CA THR A 43 5.12 -6.29 -2.49
C THR A 43 6.11 -6.52 -3.64
N LEU A 44 6.04 -5.75 -4.73
CA LEU A 44 6.97 -5.86 -5.85
C LEU A 44 8.42 -5.54 -5.44
N VAL A 45 8.62 -4.47 -4.68
CA VAL A 45 9.94 -4.11 -4.15
C VAL A 45 10.48 -5.21 -3.22
N GLY A 46 9.63 -5.75 -2.35
CA GLY A 46 9.97 -6.88 -1.48
C GLY A 46 10.39 -8.13 -2.26
N ALA A 47 9.67 -8.46 -3.34
CA ALA A 47 9.97 -9.61 -4.19
C ALA A 47 11.33 -9.45 -4.92
N VAL A 48 11.59 -8.27 -5.51
CA VAL A 48 12.89 -7.99 -6.16
C VAL A 48 14.04 -8.15 -5.17
N ARG A 49 13.89 -7.62 -3.96
CA ARG A 49 14.87 -7.77 -2.90
C ARG A 49 15.06 -9.23 -2.51
N PHE A 50 13.97 -9.97 -2.34
CA PHE A 50 14.01 -11.39 -2.00
C PHE A 50 14.80 -12.20 -3.02
N PHE A 51 14.56 -11.99 -4.33
CA PHE A 51 15.32 -12.67 -5.38
C PHE A 51 16.80 -12.30 -5.38
N ARG A 52 17.12 -11.01 -5.20
CA ARG A 52 18.52 -10.55 -5.11
C ARG A 52 19.23 -11.17 -3.89
N GLN A 53 18.56 -11.24 -2.75
CA GLN A 53 19.12 -11.81 -1.53
C GLN A 53 19.23 -13.33 -1.61
N GLN A 54 18.25 -14.03 -2.19
CA GLN A 54 18.35 -15.47 -2.45
C GLN A 54 19.50 -15.80 -3.39
N SER A 55 19.66 -15.05 -4.49
CA SER A 55 20.77 -15.22 -5.42
C SER A 55 22.13 -14.91 -4.80
N ALA A 56 22.20 -14.04 -3.79
CA ALA A 56 23.44 -13.73 -3.08
C ALA A 56 23.76 -14.82 -2.02
N MET A 57 22.72 -15.34 -1.35
CA MET A 57 22.85 -16.48 -0.41
C MET A 57 23.30 -17.77 -1.11
N SER A 58 22.86 -18.03 -2.35
CA SER A 58 23.32 -19.20 -3.10
C SER A 58 24.82 -19.16 -3.43
N ILE A 59 25.44 -17.98 -3.37
CA ILE A 59 26.87 -17.74 -3.63
C ILE A 59 27.64 -17.54 -2.30
N GLY A 60 26.97 -17.56 -1.14
CA GLY A 60 27.59 -17.41 0.17
C GLY A 60 27.98 -15.97 0.55
N LYS A 61 27.49 -14.96 -0.17
CA LYS A 61 27.74 -13.54 0.15
C LYS A 61 26.44 -12.84 0.55
N ILE A 62 26.42 -12.22 1.73
CA ILE A 62 25.28 -11.41 2.18
C ILE A 62 25.57 -9.94 1.86
N HIS A 63 24.77 -9.34 0.97
CA HIS A 63 24.72 -7.89 0.80
C HIS A 63 23.70 -7.29 1.78
N ALA A 64 24.22 -6.67 2.85
CA ALA A 64 23.43 -6.06 3.92
C ALA A 64 23.05 -4.58 3.66
N GLY A 65 23.45 -4.00 2.54
CA GLY A 65 23.14 -2.60 2.17
C GLY A 65 22.41 -2.51 0.84
N GLY A 66 21.34 -1.72 0.79
CA GLY A 66 20.52 -1.58 -0.41
C GLY A 66 19.59 -0.38 -0.36
N TRP A 67 19.37 0.23 -1.52
CA TRP A 67 18.49 1.39 -1.71
C TRP A 67 17.01 1.06 -1.39
N GLU A 68 16.66 -0.23 -1.27
CA GLU A 68 15.30 -0.69 -1.00
C GLU A 68 14.75 -0.19 0.36
N VAL A 69 15.60 -0.07 1.39
CA VAL A 69 15.18 0.49 2.69
C VAL A 69 14.81 1.96 2.54
N LEU A 70 15.56 2.70 1.71
CA LEU A 70 15.30 4.10 1.40
C LEU A 70 13.99 4.27 0.63
N VAL A 71 13.70 3.38 -0.32
CA VAL A 71 12.43 3.36 -1.08
C VAL A 71 11.24 3.07 -0.17
N ILE A 72 11.34 2.06 0.71
CA ILE A 72 10.23 1.68 1.58
C ILE A 72 9.99 2.73 2.67
N CYS A 73 11.02 3.13 3.41
CA CYS A 73 10.90 4.12 4.47
C CYS A 73 10.57 5.51 3.92
N GLY A 74 11.25 5.93 2.85
CA GLY A 74 11.02 7.23 2.21
C GLY A 74 9.67 7.31 1.51
N GLY A 75 9.27 6.26 0.79
CA GLY A 75 7.95 6.21 0.12
C GLY A 75 6.81 6.24 1.12
N MET A 76 6.94 5.55 2.26
CA MET A 76 5.94 5.60 3.33
C MET A 76 5.87 6.98 3.99
N PHE A 77 7.00 7.64 4.21
CA PHE A 77 7.04 9.00 4.73
C PHE A 77 6.38 10.01 3.78
N LEU A 78 6.66 9.93 2.48
CA LEU A 78 6.04 10.79 1.47
C LEU A 78 4.53 10.56 1.34
N ALA A 79 4.07 9.30 1.42
CA ALA A 79 2.65 9.00 1.42
C ALA A 79 1.95 9.60 2.65
N TYR A 80 2.55 9.49 3.84
CA TYR A 80 2.02 10.13 5.05
C TYR A 80 2.03 11.66 4.96
N ALA A 81 3.11 12.26 4.46
CA ALA A 81 3.22 13.70 4.28
C ALA A 81 2.20 14.23 3.26
N GLY A 82 1.93 13.48 2.18
CA GLY A 82 0.91 13.82 1.20
C GLY A 82 -0.51 13.74 1.77
N ILE A 83 -0.82 12.73 2.59
CA ILE A 83 -2.12 12.60 3.25
C ILE A 83 -2.35 13.71 4.31
N CYS A 84 -1.28 14.22 4.95
CA CYS A 84 -1.40 15.26 5.97
C CYS A 84 -1.56 16.68 5.39
N ASN A 85 -1.30 16.85 4.09
CA ASN A 85 -1.37 18.14 3.39
C ASN A 85 -2.66 18.31 2.58
N GLU A 86 -3.58 17.34 2.65
CA GLU A 86 -4.92 17.35 2.06
C GLU A 86 -5.97 17.45 3.19
#